data_AF-A0A225W541-F1
#
_entry.id   AF-A0A225W541-F1
#
_cell.length_a   1.000
_cell.length_b   1.000
_cell.length_c   1.000
_cell.angle_alpha   90.00
_cell.angle_beta   90.00
_cell.angle_gamma   90.00
#
_symmetry.space_group_name_H-M   'P 1'
#
loop_
_entity.id
_entity.type
_entity.pdbx_description
1 polymer ?
#
loop_
_entity_poly.entity_id
_entity_poly.type
_entity_poly.pdbx_seq_one_letter_code
_entity_poly.pdbx_strand_id
1 'polypeptide(L)'
;MALRDYAPQFSHIVFFKRRWIPMLKQYLALMSKRPWKVMFANREKYLYFHLPSDFSPTAVKAIDKHIQFMKDNSRAFWDMLHWFVMKTQPEKGESAGSCSDAYATSSAIYANRSTRHETVGHGFEKRLERMFQRGVPRTIVWEPGFWLYPLKVCYLFLAHRKTPNSSGWKFTLEQQVEGAEREFPARTNWTAYCSNIDRFAHVPKEVRDQLKPEDVRRRNPIHSPATEVLL
;
A
#
# COMPACT_ATOMS: atom_id res chain seq x y z
N MET A 1 16.56 -5.71 -14.38
CA MET A 1 16.68 -4.33 -14.88
C MET A 1 15.74 -3.48 -14.05
N ALA A 2 16.27 -2.76 -13.06
CA ALA A 2 15.49 -2.08 -12.03
C ALA A 2 14.85 -0.79 -12.58
N LEU A 3 13.53 -0.69 -12.52
CA LEU A 3 12.81 0.58 -12.72
C LEU A 3 12.94 1.44 -11.45
N ARG A 4 14.16 1.89 -11.11
CA ARG A 4 14.36 2.80 -9.96
C ARG A 4 14.13 4.27 -10.28
N ASP A 5 14.05 4.68 -11.55
CA ASP A 5 13.87 6.10 -11.91
C ASP A 5 12.88 6.37 -13.07
N TYR A 6 12.07 5.38 -13.48
CA TYR A 6 11.06 5.64 -14.52
C TYR A 6 9.79 6.25 -13.91
N ALA A 7 9.78 7.57 -13.77
CA ALA A 7 8.54 8.33 -13.85
C ALA A 7 8.25 8.53 -15.35
N PRO A 8 7.22 7.89 -15.94
CA PRO A 8 6.92 8.13 -17.35
C PRO A 8 6.69 9.60 -17.58
N GLN A 9 7.37 10.15 -18.59
CA GLN A 9 7.03 11.46 -19.12
C GLN A 9 5.54 11.49 -19.48
N PHE A 10 4.91 12.65 -19.31
CA PHE A 10 3.46 12.82 -19.46
C PHE A 10 2.92 12.30 -20.82
N SER A 11 3.74 12.37 -21.87
CA SER A 11 3.48 11.83 -23.20
C SER A 11 3.26 10.31 -23.22
N HIS A 12 3.92 9.54 -22.35
CA HIS A 12 3.79 8.08 -22.27
C HIS A 12 2.55 7.63 -21.49
N ILE A 13 2.00 8.49 -20.62
CA ILE A 13 0.81 8.17 -19.81
C ILE A 13 -0.39 7.84 -20.71
N VAL A 14 -0.52 8.47 -21.86
CA VAL A 14 -1.61 8.20 -22.82
C VAL A 14 -1.59 6.73 -23.27
N PHE A 15 -0.42 6.19 -23.61
CA PHE A 15 -0.29 4.79 -24.01
C PHE A 15 -0.58 3.80 -22.87
N PHE A 16 -0.28 4.17 -21.63
CA PHE A 16 -0.63 3.35 -20.47
C PHE A 16 -2.13 3.38 -20.19
N LYS A 17 -2.79 4.54 -20.32
CA LYS A 17 -4.25 4.68 -20.17
C LYS A 17 -5.01 3.72 -21.10
N ARG A 18 -4.57 3.56 -22.35
CA ARG A 18 -5.19 2.62 -23.31
C ARG A 18 -5.27 1.17 -22.83
N ARG A 19 -4.43 0.77 -21.86
CA ARG A 19 -4.41 -0.59 -21.29
C ARG A 19 -5.48 -0.82 -20.23
N TRP A 20 -6.12 0.25 -19.74
CA TRP A 20 -7.07 0.21 -18.64
C TRP A 20 -8.42 -0.44 -18.98
N ILE A 21 -9.09 0.02 -20.05
CA ILE A 21 -10.46 -0.40 -20.36
C ILE A 21 -10.61 -1.93 -20.48
N PRO A 22 -9.69 -2.67 -21.14
CA PRO A 22 -9.75 -4.13 -21.16
C PRO A 22 -9.62 -4.79 -19.77
N MET A 23 -9.01 -4.11 -18.80
CA MET A 23 -8.79 -4.59 -17.43
C MET A 23 -9.88 -4.17 -16.46
N LEU A 24 -10.80 -3.27 -16.83
CA LEU A 24 -11.81 -2.72 -15.92
C LEU A 24 -12.64 -3.81 -15.21
N LYS A 25 -13.10 -4.83 -15.97
CA LYS A 25 -13.85 -5.95 -15.38
C LYS A 25 -13.03 -6.75 -14.37
N GLN A 26 -11.75 -7.00 -14.67
CA GLN A 26 -10.85 -7.69 -13.74
C GLN A 26 -10.56 -6.83 -12.51
N TYR A 27 -10.44 -5.51 -12.67
CA TYR A 27 -10.31 -4.59 -11.55
C TYR A 27 -11.51 -4.66 -10.62
N LEU A 28 -12.73 -4.58 -11.15
CA LEU A 28 -13.95 -4.68 -10.35
C LEU A 28 -14.02 -6.03 -9.59
N ALA A 29 -13.66 -7.13 -10.26
CA ALA A 29 -13.56 -8.45 -9.63
C ALA A 29 -12.47 -8.55 -8.57
N LEU A 30 -11.34 -7.85 -8.74
CA LEU A 30 -10.31 -7.75 -7.71
C LEU A 30 -10.81 -6.93 -6.52
N MET A 31 -11.53 -5.82 -6.74
CA MET A 31 -12.02 -4.97 -5.65
C MET A 31 -13.08 -5.68 -4.81
N SER A 32 -13.91 -6.53 -5.42
CA SER A 32 -14.92 -7.31 -4.68
C SER A 32 -14.30 -8.33 -3.73
N LYS A 33 -13.07 -8.81 -4.00
CA LYS A 33 -12.29 -9.66 -3.08
C LYS A 33 -11.74 -8.91 -1.86
N ARG A 34 -11.83 -7.57 -1.84
CA ARG A 34 -11.36 -6.71 -0.74
C ARG A 34 -9.88 -6.94 -0.37
N PRO A 35 -8.93 -6.85 -1.32
CA PRO A 35 -7.52 -7.21 -1.11
C PRO A 35 -6.86 -6.46 0.05
N TRP A 36 -7.29 -5.24 0.33
CA TRP A 36 -6.81 -4.44 1.47
C TRP A 36 -7.05 -5.09 2.84
N LYS A 37 -8.11 -5.90 2.98
CA LYS A 37 -8.36 -6.66 4.21
C LYS A 37 -7.33 -7.76 4.41
N VAL A 38 -7.03 -8.49 3.35
CA VAL A 38 -6.00 -9.55 3.36
C VAL A 38 -4.65 -8.94 3.67
N MET A 39 -4.31 -7.82 3.03
CA MET A 39 -3.09 -7.07 3.29
C MET A 39 -2.98 -6.62 4.76
N PHE A 40 -4.07 -6.13 5.37
CA PHE A 40 -4.06 -5.72 6.79
C PHE A 40 -3.96 -6.91 7.75
N ALA A 41 -4.61 -8.03 7.41
CA ALA A 41 -4.54 -9.26 8.20
C ALA A 41 -3.11 -9.87 8.19
N ASN A 42 -2.42 -9.78 7.05
CA ASN A 42 -1.08 -10.32 6.82
C ASN A 42 0.06 -9.36 7.21
N ARG A 43 -0.25 -8.18 7.77
CA ARG A 43 0.76 -7.23 8.24
C ARG A 43 1.64 -7.86 9.32
N GLU A 44 2.84 -7.32 9.50
CA GLU A 44 3.68 -7.67 10.65
C GLU A 44 2.99 -7.25 11.95
N LYS A 45 2.87 -8.19 12.89
CA LYS A 45 2.14 -7.99 14.16
C LYS A 45 3.09 -7.83 15.34
N TYR A 46 4.38 -7.97 15.10
CA TYR A 46 5.41 -7.94 16.14
C TYR A 46 6.38 -6.78 15.95
N LEU A 47 6.84 -6.22 17.07
CA LEU A 47 7.87 -5.20 17.12
C LEU A 47 9.26 -5.83 16.96
N TYR A 48 10.09 -5.19 16.14
CA TYR A 48 11.43 -5.62 15.77
C TYR A 48 12.51 -4.84 16.51
N PHE A 49 12.28 -3.56 16.81
CA PHE A 49 13.28 -2.65 17.36
C PHE A 49 12.94 -2.20 18.79
N HIS A 50 11.67 -2.23 19.18
CA HIS A 50 11.21 -1.81 20.51
C HIS A 50 10.59 -2.96 21.31
N LEU A 51 10.48 -2.81 22.64
CA LEU A 51 9.66 -3.68 23.49
C LEU A 51 8.43 -2.92 24.02
N PRO A 52 7.24 -3.55 24.13
CA PRO A 52 6.06 -2.97 24.74
C PRO A 52 6.29 -2.47 26.17
N SER A 53 7.20 -3.11 26.91
CA SER A 53 7.61 -2.69 28.26
C SER A 53 8.25 -1.31 28.30
N ASP A 54 8.79 -0.84 27.17
CA ASP A 54 9.46 0.45 27.07
C ASP A 54 8.45 1.60 26.84
N PHE A 55 7.17 1.27 26.59
CA PHE A 55 6.12 2.24 26.31
C PHE A 55 5.30 2.55 27.55
N SER A 56 5.01 3.84 27.77
CA SER A 56 4.01 4.25 28.75
C SER A 56 2.61 3.75 28.33
N PRO A 57 1.65 3.58 29.25
CA PRO A 57 0.27 3.23 28.90
C PRO A 57 -0.37 4.19 27.88
N THR A 58 0.01 5.48 27.95
CA THR A 58 -0.43 6.52 27.00
C THR A 58 0.14 6.29 25.60
N ALA A 59 1.41 5.90 25.50
CA ALA A 59 2.06 5.57 24.22
C ALA A 59 1.47 4.29 23.61
N VAL A 60 1.24 3.25 24.41
CA VAL A 60 0.56 2.01 23.94
C VAL A 60 -0.82 2.34 23.36
N LYS A 61 -1.63 3.12 24.09
CA LYS A 61 -2.96 3.54 23.60
C LYS A 61 -2.88 4.38 22.31
N ALA A 62 -1.81 5.15 22.12
CA ALA A 62 -1.59 5.90 20.88
C ALA A 62 -1.24 4.97 19.71
N ILE A 63 -0.42 3.93 19.94
CA ILE A 63 -0.08 2.89 18.96
C ILE A 63 -1.33 2.09 18.57
N ASP A 64 -2.12 1.62 19.54
CA ASP A 64 -3.37 0.88 19.28
C ASP A 64 -4.34 1.70 18.41
N LYS A 65 -4.50 2.99 18.72
CA LYS A 65 -5.31 3.92 17.90
C LYS A 65 -4.76 4.10 16.48
N HIS A 66 -3.45 4.05 16.30
CA HIS A 66 -2.84 4.09 14.96
C HIS A 66 -3.10 2.78 14.21
N ILE A 67 -3.01 1.64 14.86
CA ILE A 67 -3.35 0.34 14.26
C ILE A 67 -4.81 0.28 13.84
N GLN A 68 -5.72 0.77 14.68
CA GLN A 68 -7.12 0.90 14.31
C GLN A 68 -7.30 1.84 13.09
N PHE A 69 -6.60 2.97 13.08
CA PHE A 69 -6.60 3.87 11.92
C PHE A 69 -6.11 3.15 10.63
N MET A 70 -5.05 2.33 10.72
CA MET A 70 -4.59 1.53 9.59
C MET A 70 -5.64 0.50 9.14
N LYS A 71 -6.34 -0.16 10.07
CA LYS A 71 -7.43 -1.10 9.76
C LYS A 71 -8.55 -0.40 9.00
N ASP A 72 -9.06 0.68 9.57
CA ASP A 72 -10.21 1.44 9.05
C ASP A 72 -9.91 2.04 7.67
N ASN A 73 -8.66 2.46 7.47
CA ASN A 73 -8.21 3.11 6.23
C ASN A 73 -7.41 2.19 5.30
N SER A 74 -7.35 0.89 5.58
CA SER A 74 -6.57 -0.09 4.81
C SER A 74 -6.85 -0.03 3.31
N ARG A 75 -8.10 0.28 2.93
CA ARG A 75 -8.46 0.52 1.52
C ARG A 75 -7.67 1.66 0.87
N ALA A 76 -7.53 2.78 1.57
CA ALA A 76 -6.79 3.94 1.07
C ALA A 76 -5.30 3.63 0.93
N PHE A 77 -4.71 2.93 1.91
CA PHE A 77 -3.34 2.42 1.82
C PHE A 77 -3.15 1.53 0.58
N TRP A 78 -4.06 0.56 0.36
CA TRP A 78 -4.00 -0.32 -0.79
C TRP A 78 -4.11 0.45 -2.11
N ASP A 79 -5.07 1.38 -2.20
CA ASP A 79 -5.28 2.21 -3.38
C ASP A 79 -4.02 3.02 -3.73
N MET A 80 -3.35 3.60 -2.75
CA MET A 80 -2.15 4.41 -2.96
C MET A 80 -0.93 3.60 -3.39
N LEU A 81 -0.77 2.39 -2.85
CA LEU A 81 0.31 1.50 -3.23
C LEU A 81 0.05 0.81 -4.56
N HIS A 82 -1.19 0.77 -5.05
CA HIS A 82 -1.57 0.14 -6.32
C HIS A 82 -2.27 1.13 -7.25
N TRP A 83 -1.65 2.28 -7.52
CA TRP A 83 -2.29 3.32 -8.33
C TRP A 83 -2.28 3.03 -9.83
N PHE A 84 -3.34 2.39 -10.31
CA PHE A 84 -3.51 2.14 -11.75
C PHE A 84 -3.68 3.43 -12.56
N VAL A 85 -3.01 3.47 -13.72
CA VAL A 85 -3.23 4.51 -14.73
C VAL A 85 -4.55 4.25 -15.46
N MET A 86 -5.60 4.98 -15.09
CA MET A 86 -6.97 4.79 -15.62
C MET A 86 -7.26 5.68 -16.83
N LYS A 87 -7.98 5.14 -17.81
CA LYS A 87 -8.60 5.93 -18.90
C LYS A 87 -10.02 6.29 -18.50
N THR A 88 -10.25 7.58 -18.22
CA THR A 88 -11.53 8.11 -17.72
C THR A 88 -12.36 8.81 -18.79
N GLN A 89 -11.80 9.01 -19.99
CA GLN A 89 -12.45 9.69 -21.12
C GLN A 89 -11.82 9.23 -22.45
N PRO A 90 -12.52 9.39 -23.59
CA PRO A 90 -11.94 9.14 -24.91
C PRO A 90 -10.76 10.07 -25.20
N GLU A 91 -9.89 9.66 -26.12
CA GLU A 91 -8.82 10.51 -26.62
C GLU A 91 -9.34 11.57 -27.60
N LYS A 92 -8.56 12.62 -27.85
CA LYS A 92 -8.95 13.67 -28.81
C LYS A 92 -9.16 13.05 -30.19
N GLY A 93 -10.38 13.19 -30.74
CA GLY A 93 -10.76 12.61 -32.03
C GLY A 93 -11.31 11.18 -31.95
N GLU A 94 -11.39 10.57 -30.75
CA GLU A 94 -12.04 9.28 -30.52
C GLU A 94 -13.49 9.51 -30.07
N SER A 95 -14.45 8.81 -30.67
CA SER A 95 -15.82 8.77 -30.16
C SER A 95 -15.88 7.87 -28.92
N ALA A 96 -16.64 8.28 -27.89
CA ALA A 96 -16.86 7.43 -26.71
C ALA A 96 -17.52 6.09 -27.08
N GLY A 97 -18.38 6.08 -28.11
CA GLY A 97 -19.03 4.89 -28.66
C GLY A 97 -19.57 3.94 -27.58
N SER A 98 -19.32 2.64 -27.76
CA SER A 98 -19.70 1.59 -26.80
C SER A 98 -18.91 1.61 -25.48
N CYS A 99 -17.89 2.46 -25.34
CA CYS A 99 -17.06 2.55 -24.13
C CYS A 99 -17.51 3.67 -23.16
N SER A 100 -18.59 4.39 -23.46
CA SER A 100 -19.10 5.48 -22.63
C SER A 100 -19.29 5.08 -21.15
N ASP A 101 -19.98 3.97 -20.89
CA ASP A 101 -20.22 3.47 -19.53
C ASP A 101 -18.92 3.07 -18.82
N ALA A 102 -17.97 2.51 -19.57
CA ALA A 102 -16.66 2.14 -19.04
C ALA A 102 -15.85 3.39 -18.64
N TYR A 103 -15.93 4.48 -19.40
CA TYR A 103 -15.30 5.76 -19.06
C TYR A 103 -15.94 6.40 -17.83
N ALA A 104 -17.28 6.44 -17.77
CA ALA A 104 -18.02 6.94 -16.61
C ALA A 104 -17.65 6.15 -15.33
N THR A 105 -17.65 4.82 -15.41
CA THR A 105 -17.25 3.93 -14.31
C THR A 105 -15.80 4.20 -13.88
N SER A 106 -14.88 4.34 -14.84
CA SER A 106 -13.47 4.60 -14.57
C SER A 106 -13.27 5.96 -13.90
N SER A 107 -14.01 6.98 -14.32
CA SER A 107 -14.01 8.32 -13.73
C SER A 107 -14.49 8.28 -12.27
N ALA A 108 -15.61 7.60 -12.00
CA ALA A 108 -16.12 7.42 -10.65
C ALA A 108 -15.13 6.68 -9.74
N ILE A 109 -14.47 5.63 -10.24
CA ILE A 109 -13.43 4.92 -9.49
C ILE A 109 -12.27 5.87 -9.16
N TYR A 110 -11.78 6.61 -10.14
CA TYR A 110 -10.67 7.56 -9.95
C TYR A 110 -11.02 8.61 -8.90
N ALA A 111 -12.17 9.29 -9.04
CA ALA A 111 -12.64 10.30 -8.10
C ALA A 111 -12.74 9.75 -6.68
N ASN A 112 -13.37 8.58 -6.51
CA ASN A 112 -13.50 7.92 -5.21
C ASN A 112 -12.15 7.60 -4.57
N ARG A 113 -11.15 7.19 -5.36
CA ARG A 113 -9.79 6.94 -4.85
C ARG A 113 -9.09 8.23 -4.45
N SER A 114 -9.20 9.28 -5.26
CA SER A 114 -8.62 10.59 -4.96
C SER A 114 -9.21 11.20 -3.70
N THR A 115 -10.54 11.20 -3.55
CA THR A 115 -11.20 11.69 -2.33
C THR A 115 -10.77 10.89 -1.09
N ARG A 116 -10.68 9.56 -1.18
CA ARG A 116 -10.12 8.75 -0.07
C ARG A 116 -8.67 9.14 0.22
N HIS A 117 -7.87 9.35 -0.82
CA HIS A 117 -6.47 9.70 -0.64
C HIS A 117 -6.30 11.02 0.09
N GLU A 118 -7.00 12.05 -0.36
CA GLU A 118 -7.02 13.37 0.25
C GLU A 118 -7.51 13.29 1.71
N THR A 119 -8.62 12.59 1.95
CA THR A 119 -9.20 12.45 3.30
C THR A 119 -8.23 11.80 4.29
N VAL A 120 -7.56 10.72 3.88
CA VAL A 120 -6.65 9.95 4.77
C VAL A 120 -5.28 10.63 4.90
N GLY A 121 -4.77 11.19 3.80
CA GLY A 121 -3.49 11.89 3.78
C GLY A 121 -3.54 13.22 4.52
N HIS A 122 -4.68 13.91 4.48
CA HIS A 122 -4.85 15.19 5.14
C HIS A 122 -4.64 15.06 6.66
N GLY A 123 -3.64 15.75 7.18
CA GLY A 123 -3.33 15.76 8.60
C GLY A 123 -2.69 14.48 9.14
N PHE A 124 -2.23 13.56 8.28
CA PHE A 124 -1.51 12.36 8.71
C PHE A 124 -0.24 12.71 9.51
N GLU A 125 0.54 13.69 9.07
CA GLU A 125 1.72 14.17 9.80
C GLU A 125 1.36 14.72 11.19
N LYS A 126 0.30 15.53 11.27
CA LYS A 126 -0.21 16.04 12.56
C LYS A 126 -0.67 14.90 13.49
N ARG A 127 -1.18 13.79 12.93
CA ARG A 127 -1.50 12.58 13.71
C ARG A 127 -0.24 11.96 14.28
N LEU A 128 0.82 11.78 13.48
CA LEU A 128 2.09 11.23 13.95
C LEU A 128 2.70 12.11 15.04
N GLU A 129 2.71 13.43 14.86
CA GLU A 129 3.28 14.35 15.84
C GLU A 129 2.55 14.28 17.19
N ARG A 130 1.21 14.17 17.18
CA ARG A 130 0.43 13.94 18.41
C ARG A 130 0.75 12.61 19.10
N MET A 131 1.20 11.59 18.37
CA MET A 131 1.65 10.32 18.97
C MET A 131 3.01 10.51 19.64
N PHE A 132 3.93 11.23 19.02
CA PHE A 132 5.25 11.51 19.58
C PHE A 132 5.15 12.34 20.86
N GLN A 133 4.29 13.36 20.88
CA GLN A 133 3.96 14.14 22.09
C GLN A 133 3.36 13.29 23.22
N ARG A 134 2.79 12.12 22.90
CA ARG A 134 2.25 11.14 23.86
C ARG A 134 3.28 10.11 24.32
N GLY A 135 4.55 10.32 23.99
CA GLY A 135 5.66 9.45 24.40
C GLY A 135 5.90 8.25 23.49
N VAL A 136 5.28 8.18 22.30
CA VAL A 136 5.68 7.18 21.30
C VAL A 136 7.04 7.59 20.72
N PRO A 137 8.06 6.73 20.69
CA PRO A 137 9.36 7.12 20.15
C PRO A 137 9.26 7.35 18.64
N ARG A 138 9.99 8.35 18.13
CA ARG A 138 10.02 8.67 16.69
C ARG A 138 10.53 7.50 15.84
N THR A 139 11.35 6.64 16.42
CA THR A 139 11.88 5.43 15.78
C THR A 139 10.82 4.36 15.52
N ILE A 140 9.60 4.48 16.09
CA ILE A 140 8.49 3.54 15.83
C ILE A 140 8.13 3.45 14.34
N VAL A 141 8.41 4.50 13.56
CA VAL A 141 8.08 4.57 12.13
C VAL A 141 8.85 3.56 11.28
N TRP A 142 9.91 2.98 11.84
CA TRP A 142 10.70 1.93 11.21
C TRP A 142 10.19 0.53 11.53
N GLU A 143 9.24 0.40 12.46
CA GLU A 143 8.65 -0.89 12.80
C GLU A 143 7.83 -1.42 11.60
N PRO A 144 8.06 -2.66 11.15
CA PRO A 144 7.39 -3.17 9.95
C PRO A 144 5.86 -3.24 10.11
N GLY A 145 5.37 -3.43 11.34
CA GLY A 145 3.95 -3.44 11.66
C GLY A 145 3.31 -2.05 11.79
N PHE A 146 4.12 -0.98 11.73
CA PHE A 146 3.67 0.40 11.88
C PHE A 146 3.66 1.11 10.52
N TRP A 147 2.51 1.10 9.83
CA TRP A 147 2.46 1.68 8.49
C TRP A 147 2.37 3.20 8.53
N LEU A 148 3.18 3.82 7.67
CA LEU A 148 3.04 5.21 7.30
C LEU A 148 2.17 5.33 6.06
N TYR A 149 1.27 6.32 6.06
CA TYR A 149 0.45 6.59 4.89
C TYR A 149 1.29 7.28 3.81
N PRO A 150 1.41 6.71 2.60
CA PRO A 150 2.18 7.32 1.53
C PRO A 150 1.45 8.56 0.99
N LEU A 151 2.11 9.72 1.02
CA LEU A 151 1.58 10.95 0.42
C LEU A 151 1.75 10.99 -1.09
N LYS A 152 2.76 10.30 -1.62
CA LYS A 152 3.01 10.21 -3.06
C LYS A 152 2.32 8.98 -3.63
N VAL A 153 1.64 9.18 -4.76
CA VAL A 153 1.01 8.11 -5.52
C VAL A 153 2.08 7.20 -6.11
N CYS A 154 1.98 5.90 -5.85
CA CYS A 154 2.81 4.91 -6.51
C CYS A 154 2.04 4.32 -7.68
N TYR A 155 2.44 4.69 -8.90
CA TYR A 155 1.78 4.20 -10.10
C TYR A 155 2.07 2.71 -10.35
N LEU A 156 1.08 1.99 -10.86
CA LEU A 156 1.21 0.64 -11.38
C LEU A 156 0.88 0.67 -12.87
N PHE A 157 1.87 0.28 -13.69
CA PHE A 157 1.75 0.26 -15.14
C PHE A 157 1.28 -1.11 -15.59
N LEU A 158 0.14 -1.14 -16.28
CA LEU A 158 -0.40 -2.38 -16.81
C LEU A 158 0.49 -2.89 -17.95
N ALA A 159 0.73 -4.20 -18.01
CA ALA A 159 1.40 -4.87 -19.09
C ALA A 159 0.69 -4.60 -20.42
N HIS A 160 1.46 -4.52 -21.50
CA HIS A 160 0.87 -4.36 -22.82
C HIS A 160 0.14 -5.65 -23.23
N ARG A 161 -0.97 -5.54 -23.96
CA ARG A 161 -1.80 -6.70 -24.38
C ARG A 161 -1.03 -7.75 -25.19
N LYS A 162 0.05 -7.33 -25.87
CA LYS A 162 0.93 -8.21 -26.67
C LYS A 162 2.07 -8.84 -25.86
N THR A 163 2.26 -8.46 -24.60
CA THR A 163 3.29 -9.05 -23.74
C THR A 163 2.75 -10.34 -23.14
N PRO A 164 3.26 -11.52 -23.54
CA PRO A 164 2.87 -12.78 -22.93
C PRO A 164 3.51 -12.93 -21.55
N ASN A 165 2.85 -13.68 -20.67
CA ASN A 165 3.43 -14.23 -19.46
C ASN A 165 4.30 -15.45 -19.78
N SER A 166 4.89 -16.07 -18.76
CA SER A 166 5.75 -17.26 -18.90
C SER A 166 5.06 -18.45 -19.57
N SER A 167 3.73 -18.52 -19.51
CA SER A 167 2.92 -19.56 -20.15
C SER A 167 2.46 -19.19 -21.57
N GLY A 168 2.90 -18.06 -22.13
CA GLY A 168 2.45 -17.58 -23.45
C GLY A 168 1.10 -16.85 -23.44
N TRP A 169 0.42 -16.77 -22.31
CA TRP A 169 -0.90 -16.13 -22.16
C TRP A 169 -0.79 -14.66 -21.80
N LYS A 170 -1.89 -13.91 -21.89
CA LYS A 170 -1.92 -12.52 -21.39
C LYS A 170 -1.88 -12.51 -19.87
N PHE A 171 -1.21 -11.52 -19.29
CA PHE A 171 -1.27 -11.27 -17.86
C PHE A 171 -2.69 -10.93 -17.39
N THR A 172 -3.13 -11.56 -16.31
CA THR A 172 -4.30 -11.09 -15.55
C THR A 172 -3.95 -9.85 -14.72
N LEU A 173 -4.95 -9.13 -14.24
CA LEU A 173 -4.71 -7.99 -13.35
C LEU A 173 -4.08 -8.45 -12.03
N GLU A 174 -4.54 -9.55 -11.45
CA GLU A 174 -3.95 -10.13 -10.24
C GLU A 174 -2.48 -10.49 -10.42
N GLN A 175 -2.10 -11.12 -11.54
CA GLN A 175 -0.70 -11.43 -11.83
C GLN A 175 0.17 -10.17 -11.92
N GLN A 176 -0.38 -9.08 -12.45
CA GLN A 176 0.34 -7.80 -12.54
C GLN A 176 0.50 -7.13 -11.17
N VAL A 177 -0.53 -7.20 -10.32
CA VAL A 177 -0.43 -6.72 -8.93
C VAL A 177 0.62 -7.53 -8.18
N GLU A 178 0.54 -8.86 -8.22
CA GLU A 178 1.51 -9.74 -7.57
C GLU A 178 2.93 -9.51 -8.10
N GLY A 179 3.09 -9.35 -9.42
CA GLY A 179 4.38 -9.03 -10.03
C GLY A 179 4.97 -7.71 -9.51
N ALA A 180 4.15 -6.66 -9.41
CA ALA A 180 4.58 -5.37 -8.87
C ALA A 180 4.96 -5.46 -7.38
N GLU A 181 4.22 -6.25 -6.60
CA GLU A 181 4.51 -6.53 -5.19
C GLU A 181 5.84 -7.29 -5.01
N ARG A 182 6.15 -8.23 -5.91
CA ARG A 182 7.42 -8.98 -5.92
C ARG A 182 8.61 -8.15 -6.37
N GLU A 183 8.43 -7.23 -7.32
CA GLU A 183 9.50 -6.37 -7.82
C GLU A 183 9.90 -5.31 -6.78
N PHE A 184 8.92 -4.82 -6.00
CA PHE A 184 9.15 -3.79 -4.99
C PHE A 184 8.55 -4.20 -3.63
N PRO A 185 9.07 -5.24 -2.97
CA PRO A 185 8.48 -5.76 -1.73
C PRO A 185 8.44 -4.70 -0.61
N ALA A 186 9.48 -3.87 -0.52
CA ALA A 186 9.57 -2.76 0.42
C ALA A 186 8.55 -1.64 0.15
N ARG A 187 8.03 -1.50 -1.07
CA ARG A 187 6.95 -0.52 -1.38
C ARG A 187 5.71 -0.85 -0.56
N THR A 188 5.42 -2.14 -0.41
CA THR A 188 4.21 -2.61 0.25
C THR A 188 4.35 -2.85 1.74
N ASN A 189 5.55 -3.10 2.28
CA ASN A 189 5.78 -3.35 3.72
C ASN A 189 4.95 -4.49 4.38
N TRP A 190 4.02 -5.14 3.67
CA TRP A 190 3.07 -6.13 4.21
C TRP A 190 2.93 -7.40 3.36
N THR A 191 3.82 -7.62 2.38
CA THR A 191 3.71 -8.78 1.49
C THR A 191 4.46 -9.98 2.03
N ALA A 192 3.98 -11.17 1.69
CA ALA A 192 4.70 -12.43 1.85
C ALA A 192 6.05 -12.44 1.11
N TYR A 193 6.28 -11.47 0.22
CA TYR A 193 7.47 -11.31 -0.60
C TYR A 193 8.53 -10.40 0.05
N CYS A 194 8.20 -9.70 1.15
CA CYS A 194 9.13 -8.81 1.83
C CYS A 194 9.91 -9.58 2.89
N SER A 195 11.19 -9.84 2.62
CA SER A 195 12.10 -10.47 3.58
C SER A 195 12.57 -9.45 4.64
N ASN A 196 13.21 -9.94 5.70
CA ASN A 196 13.85 -9.05 6.66
C ASN A 196 14.97 -8.22 6.04
N ILE A 197 15.67 -8.75 5.03
CA ILE A 197 16.70 -8.01 4.29
C ILE A 197 16.05 -6.81 3.58
N ASP A 198 14.91 -7.03 2.91
CA ASP A 198 14.18 -5.97 2.22
C ASP A 198 13.65 -4.90 3.20
N ARG A 199 13.10 -5.35 4.34
CA ARG A 199 12.61 -4.44 5.40
C ARG A 199 13.72 -3.54 5.93
N PHE A 200 14.91 -4.10 6.18
CA PHE A 200 16.00 -3.39 6.84
C PHE A 200 16.88 -2.58 5.89
N ALA A 201 16.73 -2.77 4.58
CA ALA A 201 17.52 -2.07 3.56
C ALA A 201 17.44 -0.54 3.69
N HIS A 202 16.30 -0.02 4.18
CA HIS A 202 16.05 1.41 4.32
C HIS A 202 16.05 1.92 5.77
N VAL A 203 16.25 1.03 6.75
CA VAL A 203 16.27 1.41 8.17
C VAL A 203 17.65 2.00 8.53
N PRO A 204 17.70 3.17 9.20
CA PRO A 204 18.96 3.77 9.66
C PRO A 204 19.77 2.81 10.54
N LYS A 205 21.10 2.90 10.48
CA LYS A 205 21.99 1.97 11.18
C LYS A 205 21.71 1.95 12.69
N GLU A 206 21.47 3.13 13.27
CA GLU A 206 21.24 3.33 14.69
C GLU A 206 19.96 2.64 15.19
N VAL A 207 18.98 2.47 14.29
CA VAL A 207 17.75 1.72 14.58
C VAL A 207 17.97 0.23 14.35
N ARG A 208 18.72 -0.15 13.30
CA ARG A 208 19.08 -1.56 13.05
C ARG A 208 19.89 -2.16 14.20
N ASP A 209 20.76 -1.37 14.82
CA ASP A 209 21.55 -1.80 15.99
C ASP A 209 20.66 -2.13 17.21
N GLN A 210 19.37 -1.74 17.20
CA GLN A 210 18.38 -2.05 18.24
C GLN A 210 17.54 -3.30 17.94
N LEU A 211 17.81 -4.00 16.82
CA LEU A 211 17.06 -5.18 16.40
C LEU A 211 17.04 -6.25 17.51
N LYS A 212 15.85 -6.68 17.89
CA LYS A 212 15.66 -7.72 18.89
C LYS A 212 15.94 -9.11 18.32
N PRO A 213 16.46 -10.04 19.13
CA PRO A 213 16.58 -11.45 18.77
C PRO A 213 15.26 -12.03 18.25
N GLU A 214 15.35 -13.02 17.37
CA GLU A 214 14.17 -13.57 16.71
C GLU A 214 13.14 -14.17 17.67
N ASP A 215 13.60 -14.89 18.69
CA ASP A 215 12.75 -15.49 19.73
C ASP A 215 12.04 -14.42 20.58
N VAL A 216 12.66 -13.26 20.76
CA VAL A 216 12.04 -12.10 21.40
C VAL A 216 10.97 -11.54 20.47
N ARG A 217 11.29 -11.25 19.20
CA ARG A 217 10.34 -10.69 18.22
C ARG A 217 9.08 -11.52 18.09
N ARG A 218 9.17 -12.85 18.02
CA ARG A 218 8.01 -13.76 17.92
C ARG A 218 7.01 -13.67 19.09
N ARG A 219 7.41 -13.07 20.21
CA ARG A 219 6.61 -12.90 21.44
C ARG A 219 6.35 -11.43 21.77
N ASN A 220 6.58 -10.52 20.82
CA ASN A 220 6.67 -9.08 21.06
C ASN A 220 5.58 -8.30 20.29
N PRO A 221 4.28 -8.45 20.62
CA PRO A 221 3.20 -7.90 19.82
C PRO A 221 3.22 -6.36 19.80
N ILE A 222 2.87 -5.77 18.66
CA ILE A 222 2.78 -4.30 18.50
C ILE A 222 1.55 -3.69 19.16
N HIS A 223 0.50 -4.48 19.33
CA HIS A 223 -0.77 -4.04 19.92
C HIS A 223 -0.95 -4.66 21.30
N SER A 224 -1.76 -4.00 22.12
CA SER A 224 -2.14 -4.56 23.42
C SER A 224 -3.03 -5.81 23.25
N PRO A 225 -2.94 -6.80 24.15
CA PRO A 225 -3.80 -7.99 24.13
C PRO A 225 -5.30 -7.67 24.13
N ALA A 226 -5.70 -6.55 24.74
CA ALA A 226 -7.10 -6.09 24.75
C ALA A 226 -7.63 -5.73 23.35
N THR A 227 -6.74 -5.40 22.41
CA THR A 227 -7.09 -5.01 21.03
C THR A 227 -7.20 -6.24 20.11
N GLU A 228 -6.69 -7.40 20.53
CA GLU A 228 -6.69 -8.66 19.77
C GLU A 228 -8.12 -9.24 19.61
N VAL A 229 -9.04 -8.91 20.52
CA VAL A 229 -10.46 -9.31 20.47
C VAL A 229 -11.28 -8.49 19.45
N LEU A 230 -10.74 -7.35 18.96
CA LEU A 230 -11.45 -6.39 18.10
C LEU A 230 -10.82 -6.23 16.69
N LEU A 231 -9.65 -6.83 16.45
CA LEU A 231 -8.92 -6.74 15.18
C LEU A 231 -9.14 -7.95 14.27
#